data_AF-A0A7C2EJ06-F1
#
_entry.id   AF-A0A7C2EJ06-F1
#
_cell.length_a   1.000
_cell.length_b   1.000
_cell.length_c   1.000
_cell.angle_alpha   90.00
_cell.angle_beta   90.00
_cell.angle_gamma   90.00
#
_symmetry.space_group_name_H-M   'P 1'
#
loop_
_entity.id
_entity.type
_entity.pdbx_description
1 polymer ?
#
loop_
_entity_poly.entity_id
_entity_poly.type
_entity_poly.pdbx_seq_one_letter_code
_entity_poly.pdbx_strand_id
1 'polypeptide(L)' 'MPINQPPLDKLLKVSKNRYVLAITVARYARHLTDKVNAGLLEEKVKPVSQALEEIAAGKVRFTQPSREQRRPSEPGGQDA' A
#
# COMPACT_ATOMS: atom_id res chain seq x y z
N MET A 1 10.76 -18.11 -2.98
CA MET A 1 11.11 -16.70 -3.25
C MET A 1 12.03 -16.17 -2.15
N PRO A 2 13.17 -15.54 -2.52
CA PRO A 2 14.02 -14.78 -1.62
C PRO A 2 13.32 -13.52 -1.10
N ILE A 3 13.71 -13.01 0.08
CA ILE A 3 13.11 -11.81 0.69
C ILE A 3 13.49 -10.50 -0.04
N ASN A 4 14.54 -10.55 -0.85
CA ASN A 4 15.24 -9.44 -1.50
C ASN A 4 14.90 -9.31 -3.00
N GLN A 5 13.78 -9.88 -3.44
CA GLN A 5 13.25 -9.72 -4.79
C GLN A 5 11.90 -9.01 -4.72
N PRO A 6 11.60 -8.10 -5.68
CA PRO A 6 12.51 -7.49 -6.66
C PRO A 6 13.58 -6.58 -6.03
N PRO A 7 14.69 -6.28 -6.74
CA PRO A 7 15.74 -5.39 -6.23
C PRO A 7 15.21 -3.96 -6.01
N LEU A 8 15.79 -3.27 -5.03
CA LEU A 8 15.34 -1.93 -4.61
C LEU A 8 15.32 -0.93 -5.76
N ASP A 9 16.30 -0.94 -6.64
CA ASP A 9 16.37 -0.02 -7.79
C ASP A 9 15.17 -0.15 -8.73
N LYS A 10 14.60 -1.35 -8.86
CA LYS A 10 13.38 -1.57 -9.64
C LYS A 10 12.16 -0.95 -8.97
N LEU A 11 12.09 -1.01 -7.64
CA LEU A 11 11.00 -0.43 -6.86
C LEU A 11 11.07 1.11 -6.81
N LEU A 12 12.29 1.67 -6.79
CA LEU A 12 12.50 3.12 -6.78
C LEU A 12 12.12 3.81 -8.10
N LYS A 13 12.03 3.05 -9.20
CA LYS A 13 11.44 3.57 -10.46
C LYS A 13 9.94 3.86 -10.31
N VAL A 14 9.25 3.17 -9.40
CA VAL A 14 7.81 3.32 -9.16
C VAL A 14 7.52 4.32 -8.04
N SER A 15 8.41 4.43 -7.04
CA SER A 15 8.33 5.42 -5.97
C SER A 15 9.66 6.12 -5.75
N LYS A 16 9.68 7.45 -5.93
CA LYS A 16 10.86 8.29 -5.68
C LYS A 16 11.23 8.42 -4.19
N ASN A 17 10.40 7.89 -3.27
CA ASN A 17 10.62 7.97 -1.83
C ASN A 17 10.59 6.59 -1.18
N ARG A 18 11.71 6.21 -0.54
CA ARG A 18 11.91 4.91 0.13
C ARG A 18 10.93 4.68 1.28
N TYR A 19 10.60 5.71 2.04
CA TYR A 19 9.65 5.60 3.16
C TYR A 19 8.23 5.42 2.67
N VAL A 20 7.83 6.17 1.64
CA VAL A 20 6.52 6.00 0.99
C VAL A 20 6.40 4.59 0.40
N LEU A 21 7.46 4.08 -0.22
CA LEU A 21 7.51 2.69 -0.70
C LEU A 21 7.29 1.70 0.44
N ALA A 22 8.05 1.81 1.54
CA ALA A 22 7.94 0.91 2.68
C ALA A 22 6.54 0.91 3.31
N ILE A 23 5.96 2.09 3.55
CA ILE A 23 4.61 2.24 4.10
C ILE A 23 3.56 1.62 3.16
N THR A 24 3.70 1.83 1.85
CA THR A 24 2.75 1.31 0.86
C THR A 24 2.84 -0.22 0.77
N VAL A 25 4.05 -0.78 0.74
CA VAL A 25 4.30 -2.22 0.78
C VAL A 25 3.68 -2.82 2.04
N ALA A 26 3.91 -2.22 3.22
CA ALA A 26 3.38 -2.72 4.47
C ALA A 26 1.84 -2.70 4.51
N ARG A 27 1.21 -1.61 4.06
CA ARG A 27 -0.24 -1.50 3.96
C ARG A 27 -0.83 -2.57 3.03
N TYR A 28 -0.21 -2.77 1.87
CA TYR A 28 -0.71 -3.74 0.90
C TYR A 28 -0.47 -5.18 1.34
N ALA A 29 0.69 -5.49 1.92
CA ALA A 29 0.96 -6.78 2.53
C ALA A 29 -0.06 -7.11 3.62
N ARG A 30 -0.46 -6.13 4.46
CA ARG A 30 -1.50 -6.34 5.46
C ARG A 30 -2.86 -6.68 4.84
N HIS A 31 -3.26 -5.98 3.78
CA HIS A 31 -4.47 -6.32 3.02
C HIS A 31 -4.43 -7.74 2.44
N LEU A 32 -3.28 -8.20 1.95
CA LEU A 32 -3.10 -9.58 1.49
C LEU A 32 -3.19 -10.57 2.66
N THR A 33 -2.59 -10.26 3.81
CA THR A 33 -2.73 -11.07 5.04
C THR A 33 -4.19 -11.18 5.47
N ASP A 34 -4.95 -10.08 5.47
CA ASP A 34 -6.36 -10.08 5.86
C ASP A 34 -7.19 -10.98 4.92
N LYS A 35 -6.90 -10.96 3.61
CA LYS A 35 -7.51 -11.87 2.63
C LYS A 35 -7.16 -13.33 2.86
N VAL A 36 -5.90 -13.64 3.21
CA VAL A 36 -5.50 -15.01 3.57
C VAL A 36 -6.26 -15.48 4.80
N ASN A 37 -6.31 -14.66 5.85
CA ASN A 37 -7.03 -14.98 7.08
C ASN A 37 -8.55 -15.16 6.85
N ALA A 38 -9.13 -14.45 5.88
CA ALA A 38 -10.52 -14.58 5.49
C ALA A 38 -10.78 -15.78 4.54
N GLY A 39 -9.77 -16.57 4.19
CA GLY A 39 -9.88 -17.68 3.23
C GLY A 39 -10.11 -17.24 1.78
N LEU A 40 -9.89 -15.96 1.46
CA LEU A 40 -10.04 -15.37 0.12
C LEU A 40 -8.77 -15.49 -0.73
N LEU A 41 -7.65 -15.86 -0.12
CA LEU A 41 -6.36 -16.13 -0.77
C LEU A 41 -5.72 -17.36 -0.14
N GLU A 42 -4.89 -18.06 -0.90
CA GLU A 42 -4.15 -19.24 -0.42
C GLU A 42 -3.13 -18.86 0.67
N GLU A 43 -3.00 -19.70 1.71
CA GLU A 43 -2.03 -19.50 2.81
C GLU A 43 -0.57 -19.49 2.37
N LYS A 44 -0.26 -20.07 1.19
CA LYS A 44 1.10 -20.07 0.64
C LYS A 44 1.56 -18.70 0.15
N VAL A 45 0.66 -17.71 0.07
CA VAL A 45 1.01 -16.34 -0.31
C VAL A 45 1.94 -15.75 0.74
N LYS A 46 3.11 -15.25 0.30
CA LYS A 46 4.03 -14.45 1.13
C LYS A 46 3.68 -12.97 0.95
N PRO A 47 2.94 -12.34 1.87
CA PRO A 47 2.25 -11.07 1.59
C PRO A 47 3.21 -9.93 1.21
N VAL A 48 4.37 -9.86 1.87
CA VAL A 48 5.39 -8.82 1.59
C VAL A 48 6.01 -9.02 0.21
N SER A 49 6.40 -10.25 -0.14
CA SER A 49 6.99 -10.56 -1.45
C SER A 49 6.00 -10.27 -2.58
N GLN A 50 4.75 -10.71 -2.41
CA GLN A 50 3.68 -10.44 -3.38
C GLN A 50 3.44 -8.94 -3.56
N ALA A 51 3.39 -8.19 -2.44
CA ALA A 51 3.20 -6.75 -2.50
C ALA A 51 4.32 -6.03 -3.27
N LEU A 52 5.58 -6.43 -3.05
CA LEU A 52 6.71 -5.85 -3.78
C LEU A 52 6.65 -6.15 -5.28
N GLU A 53 6.27 -7.37 -5.67
CA GLU A 53 6.10 -7.71 -7.09
C GLU A 53 4.98 -6.92 -7.77
N GLU A 54 3.83 -6.80 -7.11
CA GLU A 54 2.70 -6.06 -7.67
C GLU A 54 2.95 -4.56 -7.78
N ILE A 55 3.67 -3.98 -6.80
CA ILE A 55 4.15 -2.60 -6.88
C ILE A 55 5.15 -2.46 -8.04
N ALA A 56 6.12 -3.35 -8.17
CA ALA A 56 7.10 -3.31 -9.26
C ALA A 56 6.46 -3.52 -10.64
N ALA A 57 5.34 -4.24 -10.71
CA ALA A 57 4.53 -4.41 -11.92
C ALA A 57 3.60 -3.22 -12.21
N GLY A 58 3.56 -2.20 -11.34
CA GLY A 58 2.71 -1.02 -11.50
C GLY A 58 1.22 -1.27 -11.23
N LYS A 59 0.87 -2.41 -10.61
CA LYS A 59 -0.52 -2.77 -10.27
C LYS A 59 -1.06 -1.98 -9.07
N VAL A 60 -0.17 -1.48 -8.22
CA VAL A 60 -0.49 -0.65 -7.06
C VAL A 60 -0.08 0.79 -7.33
N ARG A 61 -1.02 1.73 -7.19
CA ARG A 61 -0.78 3.17 -7.40
C ARG A 61 -0.51 3.88 -6.08
N PHE A 62 0.49 4.75 -6.08
CA PHE A 62 0.79 5.65 -4.97
C PHE A 62 -0.09 6.90 -5.09
N THR A 63 -1.21 6.93 -4.36
CA THR A 63 -2.01 8.15 -4.23
C THR A 63 -1.56 8.91 -3.00
N GLN A 64 -1.02 10.12 -3.17
CA GLN A 64 -0.91 11.05 -2.06
C GLN A 64 -2.33 11.52 -1.71
N PRO A 65 -2.71 11.61 -0.42
CA PRO A 65 -3.96 12.26 -0.06
C PRO A 65 -3.87 13.70 -0.58
N SER A 66 -4.75 14.05 -1.52
CA SER A 66 -4.86 15.44 -1.96
C SER A 66 -5.19 16.29 -0.74
N ARG A 67 -4.63 17.51 -0.66
CA ARG A 67 -4.91 18.45 0.45
C ARG A 67 -6.41 18.64 0.70
N GLU A 68 -7.24 18.44 -0.33
CA GLU A 68 -8.70 18.49 -0.28
C GLU A 68 -9.32 17.58 0.80
N GLN A 69 -8.74 16.39 1.03
CA GLN A 69 -9.27 15.41 2.00
C GLN A 69 -9.02 15.79 3.47
N ARG A 70 -8.30 16.89 3.72
CA ARG A 70 -8.02 17.40 5.08
C ARG A 70 -8.90 18.58 5.47
N ARG A 71 -9.99 18.88 4.77
CA ARG A 71 -10.98 19.79 5.34
C ARG A 71 -11.73 18.99 6.43
N PRO A 72 -11.62 19.36 7.72
CA PRO A 72 -12.65 18.94 8.65
C PRO A 72 -13.97 19.47 8.09
N SER A 73 -14.99 18.63 7.97
CA SER A 73 -16.35 19.13 7.83
C SER A 73 -16.60 20.02 9.05
N GLU A 74 -16.57 21.33 8.87
CA GLU A 74 -16.99 22.27 9.90
C GLU A 74 -18.40 21.85 10.32
N PRO A 75 -18.67 21.57 11.60
CA PRO A 75 -20.05 21.49 12.06
C PRO A 75 -20.63 22.89 11.84
N GLY A 76 -21.57 22.98 10.90
CA GLY A 76 -22.30 24.21 10.63
C GLY A 76 -22.89 24.72 11.92
N GLY A 77 -22.34 25.82 12.42
CA GLY A 77 -22.97 26.64 13.43
C GLY A 77 -24.23 27.26 12.83
N GLN A 78 -25.36 26.61 13.10
CA GLN A 78 -26.69 27.18 13.00
C GLN A 78 -27.55 26.36 13.93
N ASP A 79 -27.73 26.86 15.15
CA ASP A 79 -29.03 26.94 15.81
C ASP A 79 -28.86 27.66 17.16
N ALA A 80 -29.82 28.57 17.42
CA ALA A 80 -30.04 29.48 18.56
C ALA A 80 -29.32 30.85 18.53
#